data_AF-A0A8T3A050-F1
#
_entry.id   AF-A0A8T3A050-F1
#
_cell.length_a   1.000
_cell.length_b   1.000
_cell.length_c   1.000
_cell.angle_alpha   90.00
_cell.angle_beta   90.00
_cell.angle_gamma   90.00
#
_symmetry.space_group_name_H-M   'P 1'
#
loop_
_entity.id
_entity.type
_entity.pdbx_description
1 polymer ?
#
loop_
_entity_poly.entity_id
_entity_poly.type
_entity_poly.pdbx_seq_one_letter_code
_entity_poly.pdbx_strand_id
1 'polypeptide(L)' 'GCDGAVLLDDTDTIQSEKEANANNYSARGFDAVDRMKALLEASCPAAVSCADIVTLASERSVFLAC' A
#
# COMPACT_ATOMS: atom_id res chain seq x y z
N GLY A 1 6.39 -10.32 4.04
CA GLY A 1 7.32 -10.13 2.90
C GLY A 1 6.95 -8.84 2.20
N CYS A 2 7.22 -8.67 0.90
CA CYS A 2 6.60 -7.61 0.10
C CYS A 2 5.30 -8.15 -0.52
N ASP A 3 4.32 -8.44 0.32
CA ASP A 3 3.05 -9.12 -0.03
C ASP A 3 1.83 -8.21 0.08
N GLY A 4 2.01 -6.97 0.54
CA GLY A 4 0.93 -6.00 0.72
C GLY A 4 0.14 -6.16 2.01
N ALA A 5 0.57 -7.03 2.93
CA ALA A 5 -0.14 -7.26 4.20
C ALA A 5 -0.32 -5.97 5.03
N VAL A 6 0.68 -5.07 5.01
CA VAL A 6 0.65 -3.78 5.71
C VAL A 6 -0.48 -2.84 5.27
N LEU A 7 -1.09 -3.10 4.11
CA LEU A 7 -2.18 -2.28 3.58
C LEU A 7 -3.55 -2.71 4.11
N LEU A 8 -3.66 -3.93 4.65
CA LEU A 8 -4.93 -4.46 5.15
C LEU A 8 -5.38 -3.71 6.41
N ASP A 9 -6.67 -3.39 6.46
CA ASP A 9 -7.31 -2.84 7.65
C ASP A 9 -7.73 -3.94 8.63
N ASP A 10 -7.99 -3.54 9.87
CA ASP A 10 -8.53 -4.43 10.90
C ASP A 10 -9.87 -5.02 10.47
N THR A 11 -10.05 -6.31 10.73
CA THR A 11 -11.33 -7.03 10.57
C THR A 11 -11.51 -8.00 11.73
N ASP A 12 -12.67 -8.67 11.83
CA ASP A 12 -12.94 -9.66 12.90
C ASP A 12 -11.92 -10.81 12.95
N THR A 13 -11.21 -11.07 11.86
CA THR A 13 -10.24 -12.18 11.74
C THR A 13 -8.81 -11.72 11.48
N ILE A 14 -8.58 -10.43 11.24
CA ILE A 14 -7.27 -9.87 10.88
C ILE A 14 -6.96 -8.72 11.83
N GLN A 15 -5.87 -8.86 12.57
CA GLN A 15 -5.21 -7.73 13.21
C GLN A 15 -4.23 -7.10 12.21
N SER A 16 -4.49 -5.85 11.86
CA SER A 16 -3.74 -5.06 10.91
C SER A 16 -2.33 -4.79 11.42
N GLU A 17 -1.37 -4.89 10.51
CA GLU A 17 0.00 -4.45 10.79
C GLU A 17 0.09 -2.93 10.97
N LYS A 18 -0.94 -2.16 10.60
CA LYS A 18 -1.01 -0.71 10.86
C LYS A 18 -1.02 -0.40 12.36
N GLU A 19 -1.59 -1.30 13.17
CA GLU A 19 -1.64 -1.15 14.63
C GLU A 19 -0.36 -1.63 15.35
N ALA A 20 0.60 -2.21 14.61
CA ALA A 20 1.88 -2.58 15.20
C ALA A 20 2.62 -1.36 15.76
N ASN A 21 3.32 -1.52 16.89
CA ASN A 21 3.97 -0.41 17.61
C ASN A 21 4.84 0.52 16.75
N ALA A 22 5.50 -0.02 15.72
CA ALA A 22 6.35 0.76 14.81
C ALA A 22 5.57 1.54 13.73
N ASN A 23 4.35 1.10 13.42
CA ASN A 23 3.51 1.62 12.35
C ASN A 23 2.41 2.54 12.88
N ASN A 24 1.89 2.26 14.08
CA ASN A 24 0.78 3.02 14.66
C ASN A 24 1.19 4.49 14.85
N TYR A 25 0.38 5.41 14.31
CA TYR A 25 0.66 6.85 14.21
C TYR A 25 2.01 7.23 13.55
N SER A 26 2.62 6.33 12.78
CA SER A 26 3.96 6.49 12.18
C SER A 26 3.95 6.23 10.67
N ALA A 27 3.47 5.05 10.26
CA ALA A 27 3.28 4.68 8.87
C ALA A 27 2.22 5.58 8.22
N ARG A 28 2.46 5.97 6.97
CA ARG A 28 1.66 6.98 6.24
C ARG A 28 1.68 6.74 4.74
N GLY A 29 0.79 7.42 4.01
CA GLY A 29 0.69 7.34 2.55
C GLY A 29 -0.24 6.23 2.04
N PHE A 30 -1.06 5.64 2.92
CA PHE A 30 -2.05 4.62 2.54
C PHE A 30 -3.07 5.15 1.54
N ASP A 31 -3.52 6.40 1.72
CA ASP A 31 -4.44 7.10 0.83
C ASP A 31 -3.88 7.30 -0.59
N ALA A 32 -2.57 7.55 -0.70
CA ALA A 32 -1.88 7.63 -1.99
C ALA A 32 -1.88 6.26 -2.70
N VAL A 33 -1.64 5.18 -1.96
CA VAL A 33 -1.71 3.80 -2.48
C VAL A 33 -3.13 3.46 -2.95
N ASP A 34 -4.15 3.78 -2.17
CA ASP A 34 -5.57 3.56 -2.53
C ASP A 34 -5.94 4.30 -3.81
N ARG A 35 -5.53 5.57 -3.93
CA ARG A 35 -5.76 6.37 -5.13
C ARG A 35 -5.10 5.74 -6.37
N MET A 36 -3.84 5.29 -6.25
CA MET A 36 -3.16 4.61 -7.35
C MET A 36 -3.88 3.32 -7.74
N LYS A 37 -4.28 2.50 -6.76
CA LYS A 37 -5.03 1.27 -7.01
C LYS A 37 -6.36 1.54 -7.72
N ALA A 38 -7.12 2.54 -7.28
CA ALA A 38 -8.40 2.89 -7.91
C ALA A 38 -8.24 3.30 -9.38
N LEU A 39 -7.21 4.10 -9.70
CA LEU A 39 -6.91 4.50 -11.08
C LEU A 39 -6.48 3.31 -11.94
N LEU A 40 -5.66 2.42 -11.38
CA LEU A 40 -5.22 1.21 -12.09
C LEU A 40 -6.37 0.25 -12.32
N GLU A 41 -7.23 0.00 -11.34
CA GLU A 41 -8.41 -0.85 -11.53
C GLU A 41 -9.38 -0.29 -12.56
N ALA A 42 -9.51 1.04 -12.66
CA ALA A 42 -10.31 1.67 -13.71
C ALA A 42 -9.72 1.49 -15.11
N SER A 43 -8.39 1.39 -15.23
CA SER A 43 -7.69 1.25 -16.52
C SER A 43 -7.45 -0.21 -16.91
N CYS A 44 -7.15 -1.08 -15.95
CA CYS A 44 -6.78 -2.48 -16.12
C CYS A 44 -7.26 -3.30 -14.90
N PRO A 45 -8.55 -3.72 -14.89
CA PRO A 45 -9.14 -4.44 -13.77
C PRO A 45 -8.39 -5.72 -13.39
N ALA A 46 -8.15 -5.91 -12.10
CA ALA A 46 -7.48 -7.06 -11.48
C ALA A 46 -6.10 -7.43 -12.07
N ALA A 47 -5.44 -6.50 -12.75
CA ALA A 47 -4.15 -6.77 -13.41
C ALA A 47 -2.95 -6.51 -12.51
N VAL A 48 -3.01 -5.49 -11.64
CA VAL A 48 -1.86 -5.03 -10.83
C VAL A 48 -2.10 -5.35 -9.36
N SER A 49 -1.16 -6.07 -8.73
CA SER A 49 -1.23 -6.40 -7.30
C SER A 49 -0.91 -5.18 -6.41
N CYS A 50 -1.45 -5.15 -5.20
CA CYS A 50 -1.12 -4.07 -4.25
C CYS A 50 0.36 -4.09 -3.81
N ALA A 51 0.97 -5.28 -3.78
CA ALA A 51 2.41 -5.43 -3.53
C ALA A 51 3.26 -4.76 -4.61
N ASP A 52 2.90 -4.92 -5.88
CA ASP A 52 3.60 -4.29 -7.00
C ASP A 52 3.44 -2.77 -7.00
N ILE A 53 2.26 -2.27 -6.60
CA ILE A 53 2.00 -0.82 -6.48
C ILE A 53 2.98 -0.21 -5.47
N VAL A 54 3.10 -0.77 -4.26
CA VAL A 54 4.00 -0.23 -3.23
C VAL A 54 5.46 -0.35 -3.68
N THR A 55 5.83 -1.44 -4.33
CA THR A 55 7.17 -1.65 -4.87
C THR A 55 7.54 -0.58 -5.90
N LEU A 56 6.69 -0.36 -6.90
CA LEU A 56 6.90 0.64 -7.94
C LEU A 56 6.79 2.08 -7.41
N ALA A 57 5.83 2.35 -6.53
CA ALA A 57 5.69 3.65 -5.89
C ALA A 57 6.95 4.02 -5.09
N SER A 58 7.57 3.03 -4.42
CA SER A 58 8.82 3.24 -3.68
C SER A 58 9.98 3.56 -4.62
N GLU A 59 10.17 2.80 -5.71
CA GLU A 59 11.18 3.08 -6.75
C GLU A 59 11.01 4.48 -7.33
N ARG A 60 9.78 4.84 -7.73
CA ARG A 60 9.46 6.15 -8.26
C ARG A 60 9.66 7.27 -7.25
N SER A 61 9.32 7.04 -5.99
CA SER A 61 9.52 8.04 -4.92
C SER A 61 11.00 8.35 -4.73
N VAL A 62 11.88 7.34 -4.80
CA VAL A 62 13.34 7.53 -4.75
C VAL A 62 13.82 8.25 -6.01
N PHE A 63 13.37 7.85 -7.19
CA PHE A 63 13.72 8.53 -8.44
C PHE A 63 13.35 10.02 -8.44
N LEU A 64 12.25 10.37 -7.76
CA LEU A 64 11.77 11.75 -7.60
C LEU A 64 12.35 12.47 -6.37
N ALA A 65 13.00 11.76 -5.46
CA ALA A 65 13.68 12.34 -4.32
C ALA A 65 15.02 12.92 -4.81
N CYS A 66 15.10 14.25 -4.78
CA CYS A 66 16.20 15.08 -5.28
C CYS A 66 17.62 14.56 -5.02
#